data_AF-A0A5C8EYM6-F1
#
_entry.id   AF-A0A5C8EYM6-F1
#
_cell.length_a   1.000
_cell.length_b   1.000
_cell.length_c   1.000
_cell.angle_alpha   90.00
_cell.angle_beta   90.00
_cell.angle_gamma   90.00
#
_symmetry.space_group_name_H-M   'P 1'
#
loop_
_entity.id
_entity.type
_entity.pdbx_description
1 polymer ?
#
loop_
_entity_poly.entity_id
_entity_poly.type
_entity_poly.pdbx_seq_one_letter_code
_entity_poly.pdbx_strand_id
1 'polypeptide(L)'
;MVSLIFVSHSNEFAEATSKYIKEITKSKTFIAFCGGIGNDKKEFGTDPIDILNTIEEVYNDDGVIIFCDMGSALISSELSISMLDEYKQPNVKITSAPFIEGGVIAAIQSSLNKKINDIIFEALGSLSGKKSYTEYEKDLQNNNEKNEDYNNLLKDYKKNEYKITLANGFHARPVFKLISIASNSKSSVYIANKTKNKGPIQADNITKITLLNIEYNDVMEVYAKGPDSEEVFHKIKELVNQEFISDNEIYDSNKFNSEFQVICEGNNDNIKGIGKYINLNFYVEKEIIYNIEFEKERLKRAIEKVEKDILEQKAIMQKNLKSDEYLIFETHLSILLDESLLEEVNNSIENNKYSAPYAYYIEMNKYFKSFDELEDGYIKERKYDIKDILQQVLKYLLNKNIRLPKENNIILIVDEMYASIVPKISKNIKCIISKEGSPLSHASILLKSINIPYIIYKDALKLDNKKLTVDTKSFNISYN
;
A
#
# COMPACT_ATOMS: atom_id res chain seq x y z
N MET A 1 22.46 -16.78 -9.64
CA MET A 1 21.41 -15.94 -10.26
C MET A 1 21.99 -14.56 -10.46
N VAL A 2 21.64 -13.85 -11.53
CA VAL A 2 22.15 -12.49 -11.76
C VAL A 2 21.81 -11.58 -10.58
N SER A 3 22.82 -10.98 -9.94
CA SER A 3 22.63 -10.06 -8.82
C SER A 3 22.33 -8.64 -9.33
N LEU A 4 21.62 -7.85 -8.52
CA LEU A 4 21.31 -6.46 -8.83
C LEU A 4 21.96 -5.54 -7.80
N ILE A 5 22.47 -4.40 -8.27
CA ILE A 5 23.01 -3.33 -7.42
C ILE A 5 22.32 -2.03 -7.79
N PHE A 6 21.80 -1.31 -6.80
CA PHE A 6 21.27 0.05 -6.95
C PHE A 6 22.26 1.06 -6.39
N VAL A 7 22.82 1.89 -7.27
CA VAL A 7 23.79 2.94 -6.94
C VAL A 7 23.09 4.29 -7.02
N SER A 8 23.07 5.02 -5.90
CA SER A 8 22.52 6.37 -5.85
C SER A 8 23.44 7.34 -5.12
N HIS A 9 23.26 8.63 -5.36
CA HIS A 9 23.87 9.68 -4.55
C HIS A 9 23.38 9.62 -3.10
N SER A 10 22.16 9.13 -2.84
CA SER A 10 21.62 8.96 -1.50
C SER A 10 21.64 7.49 -1.11
N ASN A 11 22.34 7.18 0.00
CA ASN A 11 22.32 5.84 0.57
C ASN A 11 20.89 5.41 0.95
N GLU A 12 20.14 6.32 1.57
CA GLU A 12 18.75 6.07 2.00
C GLU A 12 17.84 5.76 0.80
N PHE A 13 18.04 6.45 -0.33
CA PHE A 13 17.26 6.19 -1.55
C PHE A 13 17.62 4.85 -2.20
N ALA A 14 18.91 4.51 -2.26
CA ALA A 14 19.37 3.21 -2.78
C ALA A 14 18.85 2.04 -1.92
N GLU A 15 18.87 2.21 -0.59
CA GLU A 15 18.34 1.27 0.38
C GLU A 15 16.82 1.11 0.24
N ALA A 16 16.08 2.22 0.21
CA ALA A 16 14.64 2.22 0.07
C ALA A 16 14.20 1.57 -1.25
N THR A 17 14.90 1.86 -2.36
CA THR A 17 14.65 1.25 -3.67
C THR A 17 14.85 -0.26 -3.62
N SER A 18 15.95 -0.72 -3.01
CA SER A 18 16.24 -2.15 -2.89
C SER A 18 15.21 -2.88 -2.02
N LYS A 19 14.81 -2.29 -0.88
CA LYS A 19 13.73 -2.82 -0.03
C LYS A 19 12.41 -2.90 -0.79
N TYR A 20 12.02 -1.82 -1.45
CA TYR A 20 10.80 -1.74 -2.25
C TYR A 20 10.75 -2.83 -3.34
N ILE A 21 11.81 -2.97 -4.13
CA ILE A 21 11.89 -3.98 -5.20
C ILE A 21 11.83 -5.40 -4.61
N LYS A 22 12.49 -5.64 -3.48
CA LYS A 22 12.46 -6.93 -2.80
C LYS A 22 11.07 -7.27 -2.28
N GLU A 23 10.36 -6.32 -1.69
CA GLU A 23 9.00 -6.51 -1.17
C GLU A 23 7.98 -6.73 -2.28
N ILE A 24 8.03 -5.94 -3.35
CA ILE A 24 7.04 -6.02 -4.43
C ILE A 24 7.22 -7.29 -5.27
N THR A 25 8.46 -7.73 -5.49
CA THR A 25 8.75 -8.92 -6.30
C THR A 25 8.69 -10.21 -5.48
N LYS A 26 8.95 -10.13 -4.17
CA LYS A 26 9.21 -11.29 -3.29
C LYS A 26 10.23 -12.29 -3.90
N SER A 27 11.13 -11.78 -4.73
CA SER A 27 12.09 -12.59 -5.46
C SER A 27 13.22 -13.05 -4.54
N LYS A 28 13.83 -14.19 -4.88
CA LYS A 28 15.06 -14.67 -4.22
C LYS A 28 16.33 -14.03 -4.80
N THR A 29 16.19 -13.08 -5.72
CA THR A 29 17.31 -12.39 -6.34
C THR A 29 18.11 -11.62 -5.30
N PHE A 30 19.43 -11.72 -5.39
CA PHE A 30 20.33 -10.93 -4.56
C PHE A 30 20.27 -9.46 -5.03
N ILE A 31 19.84 -8.59 -4.13
CA ILE A 31 19.73 -7.16 -4.36
C ILE A 31 20.56 -6.46 -3.29
N ALA A 32 21.61 -5.77 -3.73
CA ALA A 32 22.42 -4.89 -2.90
C ALA A 32 22.25 -3.43 -3.33
N PHE A 33 22.78 -2.53 -2.50
CA PHE A 33 22.73 -1.10 -2.74
C PHE A 33 23.97 -0.43 -2.17
N CYS A 34 24.30 0.72 -2.74
CA CYS A 34 25.27 1.62 -2.14
C CYS A 34 25.00 3.05 -2.60
N GLY A 35 25.40 3.99 -1.77
CA GLY A 35 25.26 5.40 -2.04
C GLY A 35 25.74 6.24 -0.88
N GLY A 36 25.77 7.55 -1.09
CA GLY A 36 26.25 8.51 -0.12
C GLY A 36 27.76 8.47 0.11
N ILE A 37 28.28 9.57 0.63
CA ILE A 37 29.68 9.76 1.02
C ILE A 37 29.78 10.14 2.50
N GLY A 38 31.00 10.20 3.02
CA GLY A 38 31.25 10.38 4.45
C GLY A 38 31.13 9.09 5.25
N ASN A 39 31.61 9.13 6.49
CA ASN A 39 31.66 7.94 7.37
C ASN A 39 30.27 7.41 7.74
N ASP A 40 29.24 8.25 7.70
CA ASP A 40 27.85 7.90 8.04
C ASP A 40 26.94 7.74 6.82
N LYS A 41 27.47 7.87 5.59
CA LYS A 41 26.75 7.76 4.32
C LYS A 41 25.56 8.72 4.14
N LYS A 42 25.50 9.80 4.92
CA LYS A 42 24.39 10.77 4.86
C LYS A 42 24.57 11.86 3.82
N GLU A 43 25.81 12.17 3.47
CA GLU A 43 26.10 13.17 2.44
C GLU A 43 25.83 12.61 1.05
N PHE A 44 25.26 13.41 0.16
CA PHE A 44 24.99 12.98 -1.21
C PHE A 44 26.29 12.79 -1.99
N GLY A 45 26.48 11.61 -2.60
CA GLY A 45 27.63 11.31 -3.44
C GLY A 45 27.76 9.83 -3.76
N THR A 46 28.78 9.48 -4.55
CA THR A 46 29.09 8.09 -4.92
C THR A 46 30.57 7.80 -4.78
N ASP A 47 30.91 6.71 -4.09
CA ASP A 47 32.28 6.27 -3.87
C ASP A 47 32.57 4.99 -4.68
N PRO A 48 33.54 5.02 -5.61
CA PRO A 48 33.94 3.86 -6.40
C PRO A 48 34.40 2.66 -5.55
N ILE A 49 34.97 2.88 -4.36
CA ILE A 49 35.45 1.80 -3.50
C ILE A 49 34.28 1.05 -2.84
N ASP A 50 33.24 1.76 -2.42
CA ASP A 50 32.04 1.10 -1.89
C ASP A 50 31.29 0.32 -2.96
N ILE A 51 31.19 0.86 -4.17
CA ILE A 51 30.58 0.15 -5.29
C ILE A 51 31.40 -1.10 -5.61
N LEU A 52 32.73 -1.03 -5.63
CA LEU A 52 33.61 -2.19 -5.81
C LEU A 52 33.34 -3.26 -4.74
N ASN A 53 33.34 -2.89 -3.47
CA ASN A 53 33.07 -3.81 -2.36
C ASN A 53 31.67 -4.46 -2.48
N THR A 54 30.67 -3.67 -2.88
CA THR A 54 29.30 -4.13 -3.08
C THR A 54 29.22 -5.13 -4.24
N ILE A 55 29.95 -4.89 -5.33
CA ILE A 55 30.06 -5.84 -6.45
C ILE A 55 30.66 -7.16 -5.96
N GLU A 56 31.75 -7.10 -5.19
CA GLU A 56 32.41 -8.30 -4.67
C GLU A 56 31.53 -9.11 -3.72
N GLU A 57 30.69 -8.46 -2.91
CA GLU A 57 29.77 -9.12 -1.98
C GLU A 57 28.71 -9.97 -2.71
N VAL A 58 28.19 -9.48 -3.85
CA VAL A 58 27.08 -10.14 -4.58
C VAL A 58 27.52 -10.86 -5.85
N TYR A 59 28.81 -10.83 -6.18
CA TYR A 59 29.33 -11.42 -7.40
C TYR A 59 29.08 -12.93 -7.48
N ASN A 60 28.65 -13.38 -8.66
CA ASN A 60 28.59 -14.80 -9.02
C ASN A 60 28.71 -14.96 -10.54
N ASP A 61 28.89 -16.20 -11.00
CA ASP A 61 29.15 -16.51 -12.41
C ASP A 61 27.98 -16.18 -13.36
N ASP A 62 26.75 -16.01 -12.85
CA ASP A 62 25.63 -15.56 -13.69
C ASP A 62 25.71 -14.04 -13.99
N GLY A 63 26.45 -13.28 -13.17
CA GLY A 63 26.76 -11.86 -13.38
C GLY A 63 26.02 -10.88 -12.45
N VAL A 64 26.31 -9.59 -12.65
CA VAL A 64 25.79 -8.47 -11.85
C VAL A 64 25.30 -7.34 -12.75
N ILE A 65 24.11 -6.82 -12.48
CA ILE A 65 23.56 -5.64 -13.17
C ILE A 65 23.53 -4.46 -12.21
N ILE A 66 24.12 -3.33 -12.63
CA ILE A 66 24.17 -2.09 -11.87
C ILE A 66 23.17 -1.08 -12.45
N PHE A 67 22.27 -0.61 -11.61
CA PHE A 67 21.36 0.50 -11.86
C PHE A 67 21.91 1.77 -11.21
N CYS A 68 21.94 2.87 -11.96
CA CYS A 68 22.44 4.15 -11.49
C CYS A 68 21.33 5.22 -11.59
N ASP A 69 21.26 6.12 -10.60
CA ASP A 69 20.27 7.21 -10.58
C ASP A 69 20.63 8.38 -11.50
N MET A 70 21.89 8.82 -11.47
CA MET A 70 22.40 10.03 -12.09
C MET A 70 23.83 9.85 -12.64
N GLY A 71 24.33 10.86 -13.34
CA GLY A 71 25.58 10.78 -14.12
C GLY A 71 26.83 10.37 -13.34
N SER A 72 27.07 10.90 -12.13
CA SER A 72 28.26 10.54 -11.33
C SER A 72 28.25 9.09 -10.86
N ALA A 73 27.08 8.51 -10.62
CA ALA A 73 26.96 7.10 -10.24
C ALA A 73 27.41 6.18 -11.38
N LEU A 74 27.17 6.56 -12.64
CA LEU A 74 27.67 5.83 -13.82
C LEU A 74 29.21 5.86 -13.86
N ILE A 75 29.81 7.04 -13.71
CA ILE A 75 31.28 7.21 -13.74
C ILE A 75 31.94 6.43 -12.59
N SER A 76 31.40 6.55 -11.36
CA SER A 76 31.90 5.79 -10.22
C SER A 76 31.78 4.28 -10.45
N SER A 77 30.67 3.81 -11.03
CA SER A 77 30.47 2.39 -11.34
C SER A 77 31.42 1.88 -12.43
N GLU A 78 31.68 2.66 -13.48
CA GLU A 78 32.67 2.31 -14.52
C GLU A 78 34.08 2.18 -13.92
N LEU A 79 34.46 3.11 -13.04
CA LEU A 79 35.72 3.06 -12.33
C LEU A 79 35.81 1.81 -11.44
N SER A 80 34.77 1.49 -10.68
CA SER A 80 34.71 0.27 -9.87
C SER A 80 34.85 -1.00 -10.72
N ILE A 81 34.18 -1.06 -11.88
CA ILE A 81 34.31 -2.21 -12.79
C ILE A 81 35.75 -2.34 -13.30
N SER A 82 36.41 -1.23 -13.62
CA SER A 82 37.81 -1.25 -14.07
C SER A 82 38.81 -1.71 -13.00
N MET A 83 38.43 -1.64 -11.72
CA MET A 83 39.23 -2.09 -10.57
C MET A 83 39.05 -3.59 -10.27
N LEU A 84 38.03 -4.26 -10.82
CA LEU A 84 37.82 -5.69 -10.65
C LEU A 84 38.88 -6.51 -11.39
N ASP A 85 39.07 -7.75 -10.92
CA ASP A 85 39.84 -8.76 -11.67
C ASP A 85 39.34 -8.88 -13.13
N GLU A 86 40.25 -8.95 -14.10
CA GLU A 86 39.93 -8.92 -15.54
C GLU A 86 38.89 -9.98 -15.96
N TYR A 87 38.86 -11.14 -15.31
CA TYR A 87 37.91 -12.21 -15.63
C TYR A 87 36.48 -11.93 -15.13
N LYS A 88 36.30 -11.05 -14.13
CA LYS A 88 34.98 -10.65 -13.59
C LYS A 88 34.33 -9.54 -14.41
N GLN A 89 35.13 -8.63 -14.98
CA GLN A 89 34.65 -7.43 -15.68
C GLN A 89 33.59 -7.71 -16.77
N PRO A 90 33.71 -8.76 -17.61
CA PRO A 90 32.70 -9.04 -18.64
C PRO A 90 31.31 -9.36 -18.08
N ASN A 91 31.23 -9.85 -16.85
CA ASN A 91 30.01 -10.31 -16.18
C ASN A 91 29.34 -9.24 -15.32
N VAL A 92 29.90 -8.03 -15.25
CA VAL A 92 29.31 -6.88 -14.56
C VAL A 92 28.87 -5.85 -15.61
N LYS A 93 27.58 -5.49 -15.62
CA LYS A 93 26.99 -4.60 -16.63
C LYS A 93 26.23 -3.45 -15.99
N ILE A 94 26.48 -2.23 -16.45
CA ILE A 94 25.66 -1.05 -16.14
C ILE A 94 24.50 -1.01 -17.14
N THR A 95 23.28 -0.74 -16.66
CA THR A 95 22.10 -0.60 -17.51
C THR A 95 21.58 0.83 -17.54
N SER A 96 21.02 1.25 -18.68
CA SER A 96 20.29 2.53 -18.82
C SER A 96 18.78 2.38 -18.61
N ALA A 97 18.32 1.21 -18.16
CA ALA A 97 16.94 1.00 -17.79
C ALA A 97 16.52 1.94 -16.64
N PRO A 98 15.24 2.37 -16.59
CA PRO A 98 14.72 3.19 -15.50
C PRO A 98 15.03 2.60 -14.12
N PHE A 99 15.47 3.45 -13.20
CA PHE A 99 16.01 3.04 -11.90
C PHE A 99 15.07 2.11 -11.12
N ILE A 100 13.77 2.41 -11.09
CA ILE A 100 12.79 1.61 -10.33
C ILE A 100 12.12 0.58 -11.23
N GLU A 101 11.51 0.98 -12.36
CA GLU A 101 10.73 0.08 -13.20
C GLU A 101 11.59 -1.01 -13.83
N GLY A 102 12.78 -0.61 -14.30
CA GLY A 102 13.77 -1.54 -14.81
C GLY A 102 14.28 -2.48 -13.72
N GLY A 103 14.48 -1.98 -12.50
CA GLY A 103 14.88 -2.77 -11.35
C GLY A 103 13.87 -3.86 -10.96
N VAL A 104 12.58 -3.52 -10.95
CA VAL A 104 11.49 -4.50 -10.69
C VAL A 104 11.48 -5.60 -11.76
N ILE A 105 11.55 -5.22 -13.04
CA ILE A 105 11.61 -6.19 -14.14
C ILE A 105 12.86 -7.06 -14.00
N ALA A 106 14.02 -6.46 -13.76
CA ALA A 106 15.28 -7.18 -13.65
C ALA A 106 15.28 -8.20 -12.51
N ALA A 107 14.71 -7.84 -11.35
CA ALA A 107 14.60 -8.75 -10.21
C ALA A 107 13.74 -9.97 -10.55
N ILE A 108 12.62 -9.77 -11.25
CA ILE A 108 11.77 -10.87 -11.70
C ILE A 108 12.51 -11.74 -12.72
N GLN A 109 13.12 -11.16 -13.75
CA GLN A 109 13.79 -11.92 -14.80
C GLN A 109 15.01 -12.68 -14.24
N SER A 110 15.75 -12.10 -13.30
CA SER A 110 16.80 -12.78 -12.54
C SER A 110 16.24 -13.96 -11.73
N SER A 111 15.08 -13.79 -11.08
CA SER A 111 14.39 -14.86 -10.34
C SER A 111 14.02 -16.08 -11.18
N LEU A 112 13.89 -15.87 -12.50
CA LEU A 112 13.60 -16.89 -13.50
C LEU A 112 14.87 -17.49 -14.14
N ASN A 113 16.07 -17.18 -13.63
CA ASN A 113 17.36 -17.64 -14.14
C ASN A 113 17.61 -17.26 -15.62
N LYS A 114 17.10 -16.11 -16.08
CA LYS A 114 17.42 -15.60 -17.41
C LYS A 114 18.88 -15.12 -17.50
N LYS A 115 19.41 -15.06 -18.72
CA LYS A 115 20.77 -14.54 -18.98
C LYS A 115 20.81 -13.02 -18.81
N ILE A 116 21.96 -12.50 -18.39
CA ILE A 116 22.17 -11.06 -18.11
C ILE A 116 21.70 -10.13 -19.23
N ASN A 117 21.96 -10.47 -20.49
CA ASN A 117 21.55 -9.63 -21.64
C ASN A 117 20.03 -9.61 -21.85
N ASP A 118 19.34 -10.73 -21.64
CA ASP A 118 17.88 -10.81 -21.75
C ASP A 118 17.22 -10.00 -20.63
N ILE A 119 17.79 -10.05 -19.42
CA ILE A 119 17.34 -9.26 -18.28
C ILE A 119 17.45 -7.76 -18.57
N ILE A 120 18.58 -7.31 -19.12
CA ILE A 120 18.80 -5.90 -19.49
C ILE A 120 17.81 -5.46 -20.58
N PHE A 121 17.60 -6.30 -21.60
CA PHE A 121 16.66 -5.98 -22.69
C PHE A 121 15.23 -5.77 -22.17
N GLU A 122 14.74 -6.66 -21.31
CA GLU A 122 13.42 -6.53 -20.69
C GLU A 122 13.33 -5.29 -19.78
N ALA A 123 14.37 -5.03 -19.00
CA ALA A 123 14.44 -3.86 -18.13
C ALA A 123 14.38 -2.54 -18.91
N LEU A 124 15.03 -2.46 -20.09
CA LEU A 124 14.95 -1.29 -20.98
C LEU A 124 13.54 -1.06 -21.52
N GLY A 125 12.79 -2.14 -21.78
CA GLY A 125 11.40 -2.09 -22.22
C GLY A 125 10.41 -1.56 -21.18
N SER A 126 10.80 -1.47 -19.91
CA SER A 126 9.91 -1.11 -18.80
C SER A 126 9.26 0.27 -18.92
N LEU A 127 9.93 1.23 -19.58
CA LEU A 127 9.42 2.60 -19.75
C LEU A 127 8.29 2.70 -20.80
N SER A 128 8.19 1.72 -21.71
CA SER A 128 7.22 1.74 -22.82
C SER A 128 5.77 1.86 -22.34
N GLY A 129 5.47 1.33 -21.15
CA GLY A 129 4.15 1.38 -20.54
C GLY A 129 3.75 2.79 -20.11
N LYS A 130 4.67 3.51 -19.46
CA LYS A 130 4.47 4.92 -19.08
C LYS A 130 4.40 5.83 -20.30
N LYS A 131 5.24 5.58 -21.32
CA LYS A 131 5.15 6.31 -22.61
C LYS A 131 3.81 6.09 -23.30
N SER A 132 3.35 4.84 -23.33
CA SER A 132 2.04 4.51 -23.91
C SER A 132 0.92 5.20 -23.13
N TYR A 133 1.01 5.36 -21.81
CA TYR A 133 0.02 6.10 -21.02
C TYR A 133 -0.03 7.59 -21.36
N THR A 134 1.13 8.24 -21.41
CA THR A 134 1.21 9.68 -21.73
C THR A 134 0.84 9.97 -23.19
N GLU A 135 1.04 9.00 -24.09
CA GLU A 135 0.55 9.04 -25.48
C GLU A 135 -0.95 8.67 -25.56
N TYR A 136 -1.43 7.74 -24.73
CA TYR A 136 -2.84 7.33 -24.64
C TYR A 136 -3.73 8.47 -24.15
N GLU A 137 -3.29 9.34 -23.24
CA GLU A 137 -4.03 10.57 -22.91
C GLU A 137 -4.17 11.52 -24.10
N LYS A 138 -3.17 11.56 -25.01
CA LYS A 138 -3.25 12.33 -26.26
C LYS A 138 -4.16 11.65 -27.29
N ASP A 139 -4.15 10.32 -27.34
CA ASP A 139 -4.99 9.53 -28.22
C ASP A 139 -6.46 9.46 -27.76
N LEU A 140 -6.73 9.50 -26.46
CA LEU A 140 -8.09 9.60 -25.89
C LEU A 140 -8.76 10.93 -26.24
N GLN A 141 -7.98 12.01 -26.38
CA GLN A 141 -8.50 13.29 -26.88
C GLN A 141 -8.81 13.26 -28.39
N ASN A 142 -8.24 12.30 -29.15
CA ASN A 142 -8.37 12.23 -30.60
C ASN A 142 -9.20 11.04 -31.13
N ASN A 143 -9.46 9.98 -30.37
CA ASN A 143 -10.02 8.73 -30.90
C ASN A 143 -11.44 8.44 -30.39
N ASN A 144 -12.43 9.17 -30.90
CA ASN A 144 -13.82 8.68 -30.99
C ASN A 144 -14.05 7.78 -32.22
N GLU A 145 -13.02 7.44 -33.02
CA GLU A 145 -13.20 6.77 -34.33
C GLU A 145 -12.49 5.40 -34.51
N LYS A 146 -11.76 4.83 -33.52
CA LYS A 146 -10.94 3.61 -33.73
C LYS A 146 -11.49 2.29 -33.15
N ASN A 147 -12.80 2.05 -33.22
CA ASN A 147 -13.37 0.74 -32.81
C ASN A 147 -13.44 -0.30 -33.95
N GLU A 148 -13.16 0.06 -35.21
CA GLU A 148 -13.29 -0.87 -36.35
C GLU A 148 -12.04 -1.73 -36.66
N ASP A 149 -10.82 -1.26 -36.34
CA ASP A 149 -9.57 -1.95 -36.73
C ASP A 149 -9.23 -3.20 -35.89
N TYR A 150 -9.59 -3.21 -34.60
CA TYR A 150 -9.22 -4.32 -33.70
C TYR A 150 -9.99 -5.62 -33.95
N ASN A 151 -11.23 -5.53 -34.45
CA ASN A 151 -12.04 -6.69 -34.82
C ASN A 151 -11.45 -7.46 -36.02
N ASN A 152 -10.74 -6.76 -36.92
CA ASN A 152 -10.01 -7.42 -38.00
C ASN A 152 -8.68 -8.02 -37.54
N LEU A 153 -7.97 -7.36 -36.61
CA LEU A 153 -6.67 -7.82 -36.10
C LEU A 153 -6.78 -9.16 -35.33
N LEU A 154 -7.86 -9.34 -34.56
CA LEU A 154 -8.06 -10.49 -33.67
C LEU A 154 -8.90 -11.62 -34.27
N LYS A 155 -9.27 -11.52 -35.55
CA LYS A 155 -10.21 -12.46 -36.21
C LYS A 155 -9.76 -13.93 -36.17
N ASP A 156 -8.44 -14.15 -36.18
CA ASP A 156 -7.83 -15.48 -36.13
C ASP A 156 -7.41 -15.93 -34.72
N TYR A 157 -7.68 -15.12 -33.69
CA TYR A 157 -7.32 -15.44 -32.32
C TYR A 157 -8.43 -16.27 -31.67
N LYS A 158 -8.04 -17.28 -30.89
CA LYS A 158 -8.99 -17.92 -29.97
C LYS A 158 -9.31 -16.93 -28.85
N LYS A 159 -10.55 -16.94 -28.36
CA LYS A 159 -11.05 -16.02 -27.34
C LYS A 159 -11.64 -16.80 -26.17
N ASN A 160 -11.25 -16.43 -24.94
CA ASN A 160 -11.89 -16.85 -23.71
C ASN A 160 -12.25 -15.64 -22.84
N GLU A 161 -13.32 -15.79 -22.06
CA GLU A 161 -13.77 -14.78 -21.10
C GLU A 161 -13.62 -15.31 -19.68
N TYR A 162 -13.09 -14.46 -18.81
CA TYR A 162 -12.84 -14.80 -17.41
C TYR A 162 -13.49 -13.73 -16.53
N LYS A 163 -14.41 -14.17 -15.67
CA LYS A 163 -14.91 -13.30 -14.60
C LYS A 163 -13.83 -13.18 -13.54
N ILE A 164 -13.45 -11.96 -13.20
CA ILE A 164 -12.36 -11.72 -12.25
C ILE A 164 -12.87 -11.94 -10.83
N THR A 165 -12.34 -13.00 -10.21
CA THR A 165 -12.60 -13.35 -8.81
C THR A 165 -11.49 -12.88 -7.86
N LEU A 166 -10.43 -12.26 -8.39
CA LEU A 166 -9.34 -11.69 -7.61
C LEU A 166 -9.83 -10.47 -6.83
N ALA A 167 -9.78 -10.53 -5.49
CA ALA A 167 -10.33 -9.49 -4.60
C ALA A 167 -9.77 -8.08 -4.88
N ASN A 168 -8.50 -7.97 -5.27
CA ASN A 168 -7.85 -6.70 -5.62
C ASN A 168 -7.75 -6.49 -7.15
N GLY A 169 -8.52 -7.24 -7.95
CA GLY A 169 -8.43 -7.22 -9.41
C GLY A 169 -7.04 -7.59 -9.95
N PHE A 170 -6.71 -7.09 -11.14
CA PHE A 170 -5.38 -7.17 -11.75
C PHE A 170 -4.50 -5.99 -11.29
N HIS A 171 -4.20 -5.98 -10.00
CA HIS A 171 -3.13 -5.19 -9.39
C HIS A 171 -1.75 -5.81 -9.72
N ALA A 172 -0.66 -5.23 -9.22
CA ALA A 172 0.70 -5.57 -9.61
C ALA A 172 0.98 -7.09 -9.67
N ARG A 173 0.58 -7.87 -8.65
CA ARG A 173 0.90 -9.30 -8.52
C ARG A 173 0.21 -10.22 -9.57
N PRO A 174 -1.11 -10.17 -9.79
CA PRO A 174 -1.74 -10.89 -10.90
C PRO A 174 -1.23 -10.41 -12.27
N VAL A 175 -0.97 -9.12 -12.43
CA VAL A 175 -0.41 -8.57 -13.68
C VAL A 175 0.96 -9.18 -13.97
N PHE A 176 1.84 -9.29 -12.97
CA PHE A 176 3.15 -9.92 -13.14
C PHE A 176 3.05 -11.39 -13.54
N LYS A 177 2.16 -12.17 -12.90
CA LYS A 177 1.95 -13.57 -13.28
C LYS A 177 1.39 -13.69 -14.69
N LEU A 178 0.47 -12.80 -15.07
CA LEU A 178 -0.10 -12.81 -16.41
C LEU A 178 0.96 -12.54 -17.48
N ILE A 179 1.83 -11.55 -17.24
CA ILE A 179 2.95 -11.25 -18.14
C ILE A 179 3.91 -12.44 -18.18
N SER A 180 4.19 -13.07 -17.03
CA SER A 180 5.01 -14.28 -17.00
C SER A 180 4.43 -15.42 -17.84
N ILE A 181 3.10 -15.61 -17.82
CA ILE A 181 2.42 -16.61 -18.67
C ILE A 181 2.56 -16.23 -20.14
N ALA A 182 2.32 -14.97 -20.50
CA ALA A 182 2.40 -14.50 -21.88
C ALA A 182 3.85 -14.59 -22.43
N SER A 183 4.83 -14.08 -21.70
CA SER A 183 6.25 -14.07 -22.10
C SER A 183 6.88 -15.45 -22.16
N ASN A 184 6.42 -16.41 -21.35
CA ASN A 184 6.91 -17.80 -21.40
C ASN A 184 6.16 -18.67 -22.42
N SER A 185 5.21 -18.10 -23.16
CA SER A 185 4.47 -18.80 -24.21
C SER A 185 5.07 -18.57 -25.58
N LYS A 186 4.80 -19.50 -26.51
CA LYS A 186 5.05 -19.33 -27.95
C LYS A 186 3.86 -18.69 -28.66
N SER A 187 2.89 -18.19 -27.90
CA SER A 187 1.65 -17.60 -28.38
C SER A 187 1.66 -16.08 -28.23
N SER A 188 1.06 -15.38 -29.19
CA SER A 188 0.73 -13.97 -29.00
C SER A 188 -0.53 -13.85 -28.16
N VAL A 189 -0.50 -13.00 -27.13
CA VAL A 189 -1.58 -12.87 -26.14
C VAL A 189 -2.04 -11.41 -26.05
N TYR A 190 -3.34 -11.19 -26.18
CA TYR A 190 -3.99 -9.89 -26.01
C TYR A 190 -5.09 -9.96 -24.95
N ILE A 191 -5.36 -8.84 -24.28
CA ILE A 191 -6.31 -8.76 -23.16
C ILE A 191 -7.14 -7.50 -23.27
N ALA A 192 -8.43 -7.61 -22.94
CA ALA A 192 -9.34 -6.49 -22.82
C ALA A 192 -10.16 -6.58 -21.52
N ASN A 193 -10.59 -5.43 -21.00
CA ASN A 193 -11.64 -5.34 -20.00
C ASN A 193 -12.97 -5.12 -20.72
N LYS A 194 -13.77 -6.18 -20.86
CA LYS A 194 -15.08 -6.13 -21.52
C LYS A 194 -16.06 -5.25 -20.76
N THR A 195 -16.05 -5.31 -19.43
CA THR A 195 -16.98 -4.56 -18.57
C THR A 195 -16.78 -3.05 -18.71
N LYS A 196 -15.53 -2.60 -18.82
CA LYS A 196 -15.18 -1.17 -18.95
C LYS A 196 -14.90 -0.73 -20.38
N ASN A 197 -15.09 -1.62 -21.35
CA ASN A 197 -14.80 -1.39 -22.77
C ASN A 197 -13.38 -0.83 -23.02
N LYS A 198 -12.37 -1.41 -22.35
CA LYS A 198 -10.95 -1.01 -22.47
C LYS A 198 -10.12 -2.11 -23.12
N GLY A 199 -9.17 -1.73 -23.96
CA GLY A 199 -8.38 -2.66 -24.77
C GLY A 199 -9.08 -3.01 -26.08
N PRO A 200 -8.64 -4.07 -26.79
CA PRO A 200 -7.61 -5.03 -26.42
C PRO A 200 -6.18 -4.47 -26.52
N ILE A 201 -5.30 -4.89 -25.61
CA ILE A 201 -3.87 -4.58 -25.59
C ILE A 201 -3.04 -5.85 -25.60
N GLN A 202 -1.80 -5.79 -26.05
CA GLN A 202 -0.87 -6.91 -25.95
C GLN A 202 -0.45 -7.12 -24.49
N ALA A 203 -0.37 -8.39 -24.07
CA ALA A 203 -0.05 -8.81 -22.71
C ALA A 203 1.45 -8.79 -22.40
N ASP A 204 2.15 -7.72 -22.76
CA ASP A 204 3.61 -7.60 -22.67
C ASP A 204 4.09 -6.58 -21.63
N ASN A 205 3.19 -5.73 -21.13
CA ASN A 205 3.56 -4.59 -20.31
C ASN A 205 2.61 -4.37 -19.13
N ILE A 206 3.20 -4.27 -17.92
CA ILE A 206 2.50 -4.08 -16.65
C ILE A 206 1.61 -2.85 -16.69
N THR A 207 2.16 -1.71 -17.12
CA THR A 207 1.43 -0.45 -17.08
C THR A 207 0.21 -0.53 -17.99
N LYS A 208 0.36 -1.07 -19.21
CA LYS A 208 -0.77 -1.22 -20.14
C LYS A 208 -1.87 -2.11 -19.53
N ILE A 209 -1.50 -3.24 -18.93
CA ILE A 209 -2.46 -4.17 -18.32
C ILE A 209 -3.13 -3.56 -17.09
N THR A 210 -2.38 -2.88 -16.22
CA THR A 210 -2.94 -2.17 -15.06
C THR A 210 -3.94 -1.10 -15.50
N LEU A 211 -3.69 -0.43 -16.64
CA LEU A 211 -4.58 0.62 -17.18
C LEU A 211 -5.89 0.11 -17.77
N LEU A 212 -5.98 -1.19 -18.11
CA LEU A 212 -7.27 -1.83 -18.37
C LEU A 212 -8.20 -1.76 -17.16
N ASN A 213 -7.64 -1.45 -15.98
CA ASN A 213 -8.33 -1.29 -14.71
C ASN A 213 -9.29 -2.45 -14.44
N ILE A 214 -8.78 -3.67 -14.64
CA ILE A 214 -9.53 -4.90 -14.47
C ILE A 214 -9.66 -5.15 -12.96
N GLU A 215 -10.87 -4.92 -12.44
CA GLU A 215 -11.20 -5.02 -11.02
C GLU A 215 -11.98 -6.30 -10.70
N TYR A 216 -12.23 -6.54 -9.42
CA TYR A 216 -13.12 -7.63 -8.98
C TYR A 216 -14.49 -7.52 -9.66
N ASN A 217 -15.04 -8.66 -10.09
CA ASN A 217 -16.27 -8.79 -10.89
C ASN A 217 -16.23 -8.28 -12.34
N ASP A 218 -15.15 -7.65 -12.80
CA ASP A 218 -15.01 -7.34 -14.22
C ASP A 218 -14.93 -8.63 -15.05
N VAL A 219 -15.28 -8.53 -16.33
CA VAL A 219 -15.10 -9.60 -17.32
C VAL A 219 -13.88 -9.26 -18.16
N MET A 220 -12.83 -10.06 -18.01
CA MET A 220 -11.62 -9.97 -18.82
C MET A 220 -11.74 -10.88 -20.04
N GLU A 221 -11.51 -10.33 -21.21
CA GLU A 221 -11.36 -11.11 -22.45
C GLU A 221 -9.89 -11.35 -22.72
N VAL A 222 -9.54 -12.58 -23.07
CA VAL A 222 -8.18 -12.98 -23.43
C VAL A 222 -8.21 -13.59 -24.82
N TYR A 223 -7.28 -13.15 -25.64
CA TYR A 223 -7.09 -13.59 -27.00
C TYR A 223 -5.72 -14.23 -27.13
N ALA A 224 -5.63 -15.44 -27.65
CA ALA A 224 -4.34 -16.12 -27.85
C ALA A 224 -4.25 -16.77 -29.24
N LYS A 225 -3.07 -16.63 -29.89
CA LYS A 225 -2.75 -17.26 -31.18
C LYS A 225 -1.35 -17.84 -31.14
N GLY A 226 -1.25 -19.16 -31.28
CA GLY A 226 0.01 -19.90 -31.27
C GLY A 226 -0.15 -21.37 -30.88
N PRO A 227 0.93 -22.16 -30.98
CA PRO A 227 0.91 -23.61 -30.79
C PRO A 227 0.55 -24.05 -29.36
N ASP A 228 0.77 -23.19 -28.36
CA ASP A 228 0.49 -23.41 -26.94
C ASP A 228 -0.65 -22.54 -26.38
N SER A 229 -1.50 -22.00 -27.26
CA SER A 229 -2.60 -21.10 -26.89
C SER A 229 -3.58 -21.69 -25.87
N GLU A 230 -3.84 -23.00 -25.92
CA GLU A 230 -4.68 -23.70 -24.93
C GLU A 230 -4.02 -23.74 -23.54
N GLU A 231 -2.70 -23.94 -23.49
CA GLU A 231 -1.95 -23.93 -22.23
C GLU A 231 -1.91 -22.54 -21.62
N VAL A 232 -1.81 -21.49 -22.45
CA VAL A 232 -1.94 -20.09 -22.03
C VAL A 232 -3.32 -19.85 -21.39
N PHE A 233 -4.40 -20.30 -22.03
CA PHE A 233 -5.74 -20.17 -21.45
C PHE A 233 -5.91 -20.94 -20.16
N HIS A 234 -5.31 -22.13 -20.05
CA HIS A 234 -5.32 -22.92 -18.82
C HIS A 234 -4.60 -22.17 -17.70
N LYS A 235 -3.38 -21.67 -17.94
CA LYS A 235 -2.60 -20.92 -16.95
C LYS A 235 -3.23 -19.58 -16.58
N ILE A 236 -3.89 -18.89 -17.52
CA ILE A 236 -4.63 -17.65 -17.21
C ILE A 236 -5.92 -17.97 -16.46
N LYS A 237 -6.61 -19.06 -16.79
CA LYS A 237 -7.75 -19.55 -16.00
C LYS A 237 -7.30 -19.86 -14.58
N GLU A 238 -6.19 -20.57 -14.43
CA GLU A 238 -5.57 -20.80 -13.13
C GLU A 238 -5.19 -19.50 -12.47
N LEU A 239 -4.64 -18.50 -13.16
CA LEU A 239 -4.30 -17.21 -12.56
C LEU A 239 -5.53 -16.45 -12.05
N VAL A 240 -6.60 -16.40 -12.85
CA VAL A 240 -7.84 -15.71 -12.48
C VAL A 240 -8.55 -16.46 -11.35
N ASN A 241 -8.48 -17.79 -11.37
CA ASN A 241 -9.04 -18.67 -10.34
C ASN A 241 -8.05 -18.96 -9.19
N GLN A 242 -6.82 -18.48 -9.25
CA GLN A 242 -5.79 -18.73 -8.25
C GLN A 242 -6.11 -17.81 -7.08
N GLU A 243 -6.75 -18.39 -6.09
CA GLU A 243 -6.58 -18.00 -4.71
C GLU A 243 -5.07 -17.97 -4.45
N PHE A 244 -4.49 -16.77 -4.34
CA PHE A 244 -3.17 -16.67 -3.74
C PHE A 244 -3.31 -17.19 -2.32
N ILE A 245 -2.64 -18.31 -2.03
CA ILE A 245 -2.44 -18.82 -0.67
C ILE A 245 -1.83 -17.70 0.17
N SER A 246 -2.67 -16.98 0.91
CA SER A 246 -2.46 -16.79 2.34
C SER A 246 -3.27 -17.90 3.00
N ASP A 247 -2.64 -18.61 3.93
CA ASP A 247 -3.24 -19.71 4.69
C ASP A 247 -4.73 -19.47 4.96
N ASN A 248 -5.60 -20.34 4.43
CA ASN A 248 -6.79 -20.82 5.11
C ASN A 248 -7.46 -21.90 4.25
N GLU A 249 -7.65 -23.06 4.89
CA GLU A 249 -8.34 -24.23 4.37
C GLU A 249 -9.84 -23.97 4.19
N ILE A 250 -10.38 -24.51 3.09
CA ILE A 250 -11.70 -25.11 2.88
C ILE A 250 -12.87 -24.50 3.67
N TYR A 251 -13.87 -23.91 2.99
CA TYR A 251 -15.26 -24.16 3.39
C TYR A 251 -16.23 -24.26 2.22
N ASP A 252 -16.98 -25.36 2.29
CA ASP A 252 -18.02 -25.84 1.41
C ASP A 252 -19.26 -24.94 1.43
N SER A 253 -19.93 -24.96 0.29
CA SER A 253 -21.23 -24.40 0.00
C SER A 253 -22.32 -24.85 0.99
N ASN A 254 -22.62 -24.03 2.01
CA ASN A 254 -23.98 -23.83 2.52
C ASN A 254 -24.07 -22.76 3.64
N LYS A 255 -24.71 -21.63 3.28
CA LYS A 255 -25.53 -20.69 4.10
C LYS A 255 -24.93 -19.33 4.57
N PHE A 256 -25.47 -18.31 3.89
CA PHE A 256 -25.67 -16.87 4.19
C PHE A 256 -24.50 -15.88 4.22
N ASN A 257 -24.44 -15.11 3.10
CA ASN A 257 -23.65 -13.91 2.80
C ASN A 257 -23.74 -12.78 3.86
N SER A 258 -22.59 -12.18 4.19
CA SER A 258 -22.50 -10.72 4.38
C SER A 258 -21.07 -10.23 4.10
N GLU A 259 -20.94 -9.11 3.39
CA GLU A 259 -19.68 -8.46 2.98
C GLU A 259 -18.88 -7.95 4.20
N PHE A 260 -18.08 -8.78 4.87
CA PHE A 260 -17.14 -8.31 5.89
C PHE A 260 -15.71 -8.77 5.60
N GLN A 261 -14.76 -7.94 6.02
CA GLN A 261 -13.34 -8.14 5.78
C GLN A 261 -12.63 -8.38 7.10
N VAL A 262 -11.96 -9.52 7.22
CA VAL A 262 -11.10 -9.83 8.37
C VAL A 262 -9.74 -9.18 8.14
N ILE A 263 -9.33 -8.30 9.06
CA ILE A 263 -8.07 -7.55 8.99
C ILE A 263 -7.00 -8.21 9.85
N CYS A 264 -7.39 -8.73 11.01
CA CYS A 264 -6.54 -9.52 11.89
C CYS A 264 -7.37 -10.69 12.43
N GLU A 265 -6.86 -11.91 12.30
CA GLU A 265 -7.55 -13.11 12.79
C GLU A 265 -7.41 -13.30 14.31
N GLY A 266 -6.32 -12.77 14.88
CA GLY A 266 -5.93 -13.01 16.27
C GLY A 266 -5.40 -14.43 16.51
N ASN A 267 -5.32 -14.82 17.78
CA ASN A 267 -4.83 -16.13 18.22
C ASN A 267 -5.93 -17.16 18.53
N ASN A 268 -7.20 -16.76 18.54
CA ASN A 268 -8.31 -17.58 19.04
C ASN A 268 -9.36 -17.81 17.97
N ASP A 269 -9.71 -19.08 17.75
CA ASP A 269 -10.84 -19.49 16.93
C ASP A 269 -12.14 -19.37 17.76
N ASN A 270 -13.27 -19.06 17.11
CA ASN A 270 -14.59 -18.94 17.76
C ASN A 270 -14.64 -17.95 18.95
N ILE A 271 -14.33 -16.68 18.67
CA ILE A 271 -14.36 -15.61 19.65
C ILE A 271 -15.81 -15.33 20.08
N LYS A 272 -16.11 -15.51 21.36
CA LYS A 272 -17.44 -15.24 21.94
C LYS A 272 -17.42 -13.99 22.79
N GLY A 273 -18.42 -13.13 22.62
CA GLY A 273 -18.56 -11.95 23.45
C GLY A 273 -19.87 -11.20 23.22
N ILE A 274 -20.08 -10.15 24.00
CA ILE A 274 -21.21 -9.24 23.82
C ILE A 274 -20.74 -8.08 22.94
N GLY A 275 -21.42 -7.88 21.82
CA GLY A 275 -21.24 -6.71 20.96
C GLY A 275 -21.57 -5.45 21.73
N LYS A 276 -20.66 -4.47 21.77
CA LYS A 276 -20.89 -3.20 22.47
C LYS A 276 -20.39 -2.05 21.62
N TYR A 277 -21.33 -1.25 21.13
CA TYR A 277 -21.04 -0.07 20.34
C TYR A 277 -20.53 1.08 21.20
N ILE A 278 -19.47 1.72 20.74
CA ILE A 278 -18.92 2.95 21.31
C ILE A 278 -18.71 3.94 20.17
N ASN A 279 -19.31 5.13 20.29
CA ASN A 279 -19.01 6.23 19.38
C ASN A 279 -17.69 6.89 19.80
N LEU A 280 -16.69 6.82 18.92
CA LEU A 280 -15.38 7.45 19.11
C LEU A 280 -15.31 8.88 18.53
N ASN A 281 -16.36 9.31 17.83
CA ASN A 281 -16.41 10.59 17.15
C ASN A 281 -17.15 11.65 17.98
N PHE A 282 -16.55 12.82 18.05
CA PHE A 282 -17.13 14.02 18.61
C PHE A 282 -17.64 14.93 17.50
N TYR A 283 -18.82 15.49 17.73
CA TYR A 283 -19.43 16.48 16.88
C TYR A 283 -19.35 17.84 17.54
N VAL A 284 -19.10 18.86 16.72
CA VAL A 284 -18.96 20.24 17.16
C VAL A 284 -19.99 21.08 16.43
N GLU A 285 -20.77 21.84 17.19
CA GLU A 285 -21.68 22.84 16.63
C GLU A 285 -20.96 24.18 16.49
N LYS A 286 -21.43 24.98 15.51
CA LYS A 286 -20.91 26.32 15.32
C LYS A 286 -21.28 27.19 16.51
N GLU A 287 -20.27 27.73 17.18
CA GLU A 287 -20.44 28.63 18.32
C GLU A 287 -19.60 29.90 18.11
N ILE A 288 -20.21 31.06 18.39
CA ILE A 288 -19.55 32.37 18.32
C ILE A 288 -19.23 32.82 19.74
N ILE A 289 -17.99 33.23 19.97
CA ILE A 289 -17.45 33.58 21.29
C ILE A 289 -16.94 35.01 21.33
N TYR A 290 -16.86 35.56 22.55
CA TYR A 290 -16.40 36.94 22.77
C TYR A 290 -15.03 37.02 23.48
N ASN A 291 -14.60 35.95 24.16
CA ASN A 291 -13.33 35.91 24.87
C ASN A 291 -12.27 35.10 24.10
N ILE A 292 -11.56 35.80 23.20
CA ILE A 292 -10.56 35.24 22.29
C ILE A 292 -9.39 34.62 23.05
N GLU A 293 -8.84 35.35 24.02
CA GLU A 293 -7.67 34.90 24.79
C GLU A 293 -7.96 33.62 25.57
N PHE A 294 -9.17 33.50 26.12
CA PHE A 294 -9.61 32.27 26.78
C PHE A 294 -9.63 31.08 25.82
N GLU A 295 -10.16 31.24 24.61
CA GLU A 295 -10.24 30.15 23.63
C GLU A 295 -8.87 29.77 23.06
N LYS A 296 -7.97 30.73 22.85
CA LYS A 296 -6.57 30.44 22.48
C LYS A 296 -5.83 29.65 23.56
N GLU A 297 -5.95 30.07 24.82
CA GLU A 297 -5.35 29.36 25.94
C GLU A 297 -5.96 27.96 26.12
N ARG A 298 -7.28 27.83 25.89
CA ARG A 298 -7.98 26.54 25.87
C ARG A 298 -7.46 25.62 24.77
N LEU A 299 -7.22 26.14 23.56
CA LEU A 299 -6.60 25.40 22.46
C LEU A 299 -5.20 24.93 22.83
N LYS A 300 -4.33 25.85 23.28
CA LYS A 300 -2.97 25.53 23.69
C LYS A 300 -2.92 24.39 24.71
N ARG A 301 -3.72 24.49 25.78
CA ARG A 301 -3.82 23.45 26.81
C ARG A 301 -4.35 22.12 26.29
N ALA A 302 -5.22 22.14 25.27
CA ALA A 302 -5.70 20.91 24.64
C ALA A 302 -4.57 20.25 23.83
N ILE A 303 -3.83 21.02 23.04
CA ILE A 303 -2.68 20.52 22.26
C ILE A 303 -1.62 19.89 23.19
N GLU A 304 -1.21 20.60 24.25
CA GLU A 304 -0.24 20.09 25.24
C GLU A 304 -0.68 18.76 25.88
N LYS A 305 -1.98 18.61 26.15
CA LYS A 305 -2.53 17.36 26.70
C LYS A 305 -2.56 16.23 25.67
N VAL A 306 -2.86 16.53 24.40
CA VAL A 306 -2.83 15.51 23.33
C VAL A 306 -1.39 15.08 23.06
N GLU A 307 -0.45 16.02 23.02
CA GLU A 307 0.98 15.72 22.84
C GLU A 307 1.46 14.74 23.91
N LYS A 308 1.13 15.02 25.18
CA LYS A 308 1.42 14.10 26.29
C LYS A 308 0.77 12.73 26.09
N ASP A 309 -0.51 12.69 25.71
CA ASP A 309 -1.22 11.43 25.45
C ASP A 309 -0.53 10.60 24.35
N ILE A 310 -0.08 11.23 23.26
CA ILE A 310 0.59 10.57 22.14
C ILE A 310 1.95 10.01 22.60
N LEU A 311 2.73 10.78 23.35
CA LEU A 311 4.01 10.32 23.89
C LEU A 311 3.84 9.12 24.85
N GLU A 312 2.82 9.16 25.71
CA GLU A 312 2.48 8.03 26.58
C GLU A 312 2.05 6.79 25.77
N GLN A 313 1.21 6.96 24.75
CA GLN A 313 0.77 5.90 23.85
C GLN A 313 1.95 5.27 23.09
N LYS A 314 2.85 6.09 22.55
CA LYS A 314 4.09 5.66 21.91
C LYS A 314 4.93 4.83 22.87
N ALA A 315 5.15 5.30 24.10
CA ALA A 315 5.94 4.58 25.09
C ALA A 315 5.31 3.23 25.50
N ILE A 316 3.98 3.14 25.57
CA ILE A 316 3.27 1.89 25.84
C ILE A 316 3.46 0.91 24.66
N MET A 317 3.27 1.37 23.43
CA MET A 317 3.39 0.52 22.24
C MET A 317 4.84 0.08 22.00
N GLN A 318 5.82 0.97 22.17
CA GLN A 318 7.24 0.64 22.05
C GLN A 318 7.66 -0.49 23.01
N LYS A 319 7.05 -0.59 24.20
CA LYS A 319 7.32 -1.69 25.15
C LYS A 319 6.65 -3.01 24.75
N ASN A 320 5.53 -2.94 24.05
CA ASN A 320 4.68 -4.10 23.74
C ASN A 320 4.93 -4.67 22.34
N LEU A 321 5.57 -3.91 21.45
CA LEU A 321 5.84 -4.28 20.06
C LEU A 321 7.32 -4.66 19.88
N LYS A 322 7.59 -5.59 18.96
CA LYS A 322 8.95 -6.00 18.55
C LYS A 322 9.45 -5.23 17.32
N SER A 323 8.54 -4.53 16.67
CA SER A 323 8.66 -3.81 15.40
C SER A 323 8.58 -2.31 15.64
N ASP A 324 9.05 -1.52 14.67
CA ASP A 324 9.03 -0.05 14.72
C ASP A 324 7.67 0.57 14.35
N GLU A 325 6.58 -0.20 14.44
CA GLU A 325 5.22 0.28 14.12
C GLU A 325 4.72 1.34 15.11
N TYR A 326 5.38 1.52 16.26
CA TYR A 326 5.12 2.65 17.16
C TYR A 326 5.60 4.00 16.57
N LEU A 327 6.42 4.01 15.51
CA LEU A 327 6.87 5.26 14.86
C LEU A 327 5.73 6.04 14.20
N ILE A 328 4.56 5.43 13.99
CA ILE A 328 3.37 6.12 13.48
C ILE A 328 2.97 7.31 14.39
N PHE A 329 3.27 7.22 15.69
CA PHE A 329 3.02 8.31 16.63
C PHE A 329 3.91 9.54 16.37
N GLU A 330 5.05 9.42 15.67
CA GLU A 330 5.83 10.57 15.21
C GLU A 330 5.07 11.37 14.15
N THR A 331 4.37 10.65 13.26
CA THR A 331 3.50 11.28 12.26
C THR A 331 2.35 12.02 12.93
N HIS A 332 1.76 11.42 13.98
CA HIS A 332 0.72 12.07 14.79
C HIS A 332 1.23 13.34 15.47
N LEU A 333 2.43 13.33 16.05
CA LEU A 333 3.06 14.52 16.64
C LEU A 333 3.31 15.61 15.59
N SER A 334 3.80 15.22 14.40
CA SER A 334 4.05 16.16 13.31
C SER A 334 2.76 16.85 12.84
N ILE A 335 1.63 16.12 12.77
CA ILE A 335 0.33 16.70 12.42
C ILE A 335 -0.21 17.60 13.54
N LEU A 336 -0.08 17.16 14.80
CA LEU A 336 -0.58 17.93 15.96
C LEU A 336 0.15 19.27 16.12
N LEU A 337 1.46 19.28 15.89
CA LEU A 337 2.35 20.41 16.13
C LEU A 337 2.62 21.24 14.86
N ASP A 338 1.85 21.01 13.79
CA ASP A 338 1.98 21.80 12.57
C ASP A 338 1.65 23.27 12.82
N GLU A 339 2.67 24.13 12.75
CA GLU A 339 2.57 25.55 13.09
C GLU A 339 1.59 26.29 12.15
N SER A 340 1.56 25.91 10.87
CA SER A 340 0.67 26.52 9.87
C SER A 340 -0.79 26.28 10.21
N LEU A 341 -1.14 25.02 10.53
CA LEU A 341 -2.49 24.66 10.96
C LEU A 341 -2.88 25.41 12.25
N LEU A 342 -1.98 25.45 13.24
CA LEU A 342 -2.27 26.12 14.51
C LEU A 342 -2.44 27.64 14.33
N GLU A 343 -1.68 28.26 13.42
CA GLU A 343 -1.86 29.65 13.05
C GLU A 343 -3.21 29.90 12.38
N GLU A 344 -3.62 29.05 11.42
CA GLU A 344 -4.93 29.11 10.78
C GLU A 344 -6.09 28.98 11.78
N VAL A 345 -5.96 28.07 12.74
CA VAL A 345 -6.96 27.89 13.80
C VAL A 345 -7.04 29.13 14.69
N ASN A 346 -5.90 29.69 15.10
CA ASN A 346 -5.86 30.93 15.89
C ASN A 346 -6.47 32.11 15.13
N ASN A 347 -6.18 32.23 13.83
CA ASN A 347 -6.78 33.24 12.96
C ASN A 347 -8.30 33.07 12.86
N SER A 348 -8.79 31.83 12.78
CA SER A 348 -10.23 31.54 12.80
C SER A 348 -10.90 31.91 14.14
N ILE A 349 -10.21 31.75 15.27
CA ILE A 349 -10.71 32.21 16.58
C ILE A 349 -10.74 33.74 16.63
N GLU A 350 -9.69 34.41 16.17
CA GLU A 350 -9.56 35.88 16.23
C GLU A 350 -10.51 36.61 15.28
N ASN A 351 -10.49 36.24 14.00
CA ASN A 351 -11.16 36.99 12.94
C ASN A 351 -12.64 36.61 12.86
N ASN A 352 -12.94 35.31 12.95
CA ASN A 352 -14.30 34.80 12.76
C ASN A 352 -15.05 34.64 14.09
N LYS A 353 -14.37 34.89 15.22
CA LYS A 353 -14.93 34.76 16.58
C LYS A 353 -15.48 33.36 16.86
N TYR A 354 -14.88 32.34 16.28
CA TYR A 354 -15.28 30.95 16.50
C TYR A 354 -14.73 30.40 17.81
N SER A 355 -15.48 29.51 18.47
CA SER A 355 -14.96 28.73 19.60
C SER A 355 -13.78 27.86 19.16
N ALA A 356 -12.82 27.59 20.05
CA ALA A 356 -11.68 26.74 19.74
C ALA A 356 -12.06 25.34 19.21
N PRO A 357 -13.06 24.63 19.77
CA PRO A 357 -13.52 23.37 19.18
C PRO A 357 -13.98 23.52 17.73
N TYR A 358 -14.75 24.58 17.42
CA TYR A 358 -15.31 24.76 16.08
C TYR A 358 -14.25 25.23 15.09
N ALA A 359 -13.39 26.18 15.50
CA ALA A 359 -12.25 26.63 14.71
C ALA A 359 -11.32 25.47 14.35
N TYR A 360 -10.93 24.65 15.32
CA TYR A 360 -10.09 23.49 15.06
C TYR A 360 -10.76 22.47 14.12
N TYR A 361 -12.05 22.21 14.34
CA TYR A 361 -12.83 21.32 13.47
C TYR A 361 -12.90 21.79 12.02
N ILE A 362 -13.19 23.07 11.77
CA ILE A 362 -13.32 23.56 10.38
C ILE A 362 -11.98 23.55 9.64
N GLU A 363 -10.89 23.94 10.30
CA GLU A 363 -9.57 23.96 9.66
C GLU A 363 -9.10 22.54 9.35
N MET A 364 -9.21 21.61 10.30
CA MET A 364 -8.90 20.20 10.05
C MET A 364 -9.74 19.58 8.92
N ASN A 365 -11.01 19.99 8.76
CA ASN A 365 -11.84 19.52 7.65
C ASN A 365 -11.46 20.12 6.30
N LYS A 366 -10.83 21.31 6.25
CA LYS A 366 -10.27 21.82 4.99
C LYS A 366 -9.14 20.92 4.52
N TYR A 367 -8.22 20.58 5.42
CA TYR A 367 -7.16 19.60 5.15
C TYR A 367 -7.75 18.26 4.70
N PHE A 368 -8.76 17.75 5.38
CA PHE A 368 -9.44 16.50 4.99
C PHE A 368 -9.95 16.53 3.54
N LYS A 369 -10.61 17.62 3.12
CA LYS A 369 -11.09 17.76 1.74
C LYS A 369 -9.97 17.79 0.72
N SER A 370 -8.86 18.46 1.02
CA SER A 370 -7.68 18.49 0.17
C SER A 370 -7.13 17.08 -0.09
N PHE A 371 -7.30 16.14 0.85
CA PHE A 371 -6.89 14.75 0.71
C PHE A 371 -7.89 13.88 -0.06
N ASP A 372 -9.20 14.17 0.04
CA ASP A 372 -10.24 13.46 -0.72
C ASP A 372 -10.17 13.74 -2.23
N GLU A 373 -9.65 14.91 -2.61
CA GLU A 373 -9.43 15.32 -4.01
C GLU A 373 -8.20 14.66 -4.66
N LEU A 374 -7.34 13.99 -3.88
CA LEU A 374 -6.14 13.31 -4.38
C LEU A 374 -6.46 11.87 -4.81
N GLU A 375 -5.98 11.46 -5.98
CA GLU A 375 -6.27 10.13 -6.55
C GLU A 375 -5.45 8.99 -5.91
N ASP A 376 -4.36 9.33 -5.21
CA ASP A 376 -3.42 8.38 -4.60
C ASP A 376 -4.02 7.70 -3.35
N GLY A 377 -4.18 6.37 -3.43
CA GLY A 377 -4.71 5.53 -2.35
C GLY A 377 -3.90 5.59 -1.06
N TYR A 378 -2.58 5.76 -1.10
CA TYR A 378 -1.74 5.89 0.10
C TYR A 378 -1.99 7.22 0.81
N ILE A 379 -2.15 8.29 0.03
CA ILE A 379 -2.47 9.62 0.55
C ILE A 379 -3.91 9.64 1.12
N LYS A 380 -4.85 8.90 0.52
CA LYS A 380 -6.19 8.69 1.07
C LYS A 380 -6.19 7.98 2.43
N GLU A 381 -5.19 7.15 2.74
CA GLU A 381 -5.08 6.51 4.06
C GLU A 381 -4.69 7.49 5.17
N ARG A 382 -3.97 8.56 4.84
CA ARG A 382 -3.56 9.60 5.79
C ARG A 382 -4.74 10.39 6.36
N LYS A 383 -5.90 10.32 5.71
CA LYS A 383 -7.16 10.92 6.23
C LYS A 383 -7.56 10.34 7.59
N TYR A 384 -7.26 9.07 7.85
CA TYR A 384 -7.59 8.41 9.12
C TYR A 384 -6.74 8.97 10.26
N ASP A 385 -5.48 9.32 10.00
CA ASP A 385 -4.59 9.95 10.99
C ASP A 385 -5.03 11.37 11.33
N ILE A 386 -5.40 12.16 10.32
CA ILE A 386 -5.93 13.52 10.54
C ILE A 386 -7.21 13.46 11.36
N LYS A 387 -8.10 12.52 11.02
CA LYS A 387 -9.36 12.33 11.75
C LYS A 387 -9.10 11.88 13.19
N ASP A 388 -8.12 11.00 13.43
CA ASP A 388 -7.70 10.59 14.77
C ASP A 388 -7.23 11.81 15.60
N ILE A 389 -6.31 12.62 15.05
CA ILE A 389 -5.80 13.82 15.73
C ILE A 389 -6.92 14.83 15.99
N LEU A 390 -7.83 15.01 15.03
CA LEU A 390 -9.03 15.81 15.22
C LEU A 390 -9.82 15.36 16.45
N GLN A 391 -10.15 14.06 16.54
CA GLN A 391 -10.93 13.55 17.67
C GLN A 391 -10.17 13.64 19.00
N GLN A 392 -8.85 13.47 19.00
CA GLN A 392 -8.03 13.59 20.21
C GLN A 392 -8.01 15.01 20.78
N VAL A 393 -7.90 16.03 19.93
CA VAL A 393 -7.95 17.43 20.37
C VAL A 393 -9.37 17.82 20.80
N LEU A 394 -10.39 17.42 20.04
CA LEU A 394 -11.79 17.66 20.38
C LEU A 394 -12.20 17.05 21.72
N LYS A 395 -11.66 15.88 22.08
CA LYS A 395 -11.84 15.26 23.41
C LYS A 395 -11.56 16.26 24.53
N TYR A 396 -10.41 16.92 24.48
CA TYR A 396 -9.99 17.88 25.51
C TYR A 396 -10.71 19.21 25.40
N LEU A 397 -10.90 19.71 24.18
CA LEU A 397 -11.64 20.95 23.95
C LEU A 397 -13.08 20.85 24.45
N LEU A 398 -13.77 19.72 24.21
CA LEU A 398 -15.15 19.50 24.64
C LEU A 398 -15.26 18.94 26.07
N ASN A 399 -14.13 18.70 26.75
CA ASN A 399 -14.07 18.05 28.07
C ASN A 399 -14.84 16.71 28.12
N LYS A 400 -14.79 15.95 27.03
CA LYS A 400 -15.38 14.63 26.92
C LYS A 400 -14.30 13.57 27.10
N ASN A 401 -14.67 12.39 27.58
CA ASN A 401 -13.74 11.26 27.68
C ASN A 401 -14.38 10.02 27.07
N ILE A 402 -13.64 9.33 26.20
CA ILE A 402 -14.03 8.02 25.67
C ILE A 402 -13.76 6.99 26.77
N ARG A 403 -14.79 6.24 27.14
CA ARG A 403 -14.69 5.16 28.12
C ARG A 403 -14.89 3.83 27.41
N LEU A 404 -13.82 3.06 27.29
CA LEU A 404 -13.91 1.69 26.78
C LEU A 404 -14.63 0.79 27.78
N PRO A 405 -15.40 -0.22 27.32
CA PRO A 405 -16.04 -1.21 28.17
C PRO A 405 -15.04 -1.90 29.10
N LYS A 406 -15.43 -2.13 30.36
CA LYS A 406 -14.61 -2.84 31.35
C LYS A 406 -15.12 -4.26 31.60
N GLU A 407 -16.29 -4.59 31.08
CA GLU A 407 -16.88 -5.93 31.20
C GLU A 407 -16.04 -6.96 30.44
N ASN A 408 -16.03 -8.20 30.92
CA ASN A 408 -15.30 -9.30 30.28
C ASN A 408 -16.03 -9.80 29.03
N ASN A 409 -15.25 -10.32 28.08
CA ASN A 409 -15.74 -10.93 26.83
C ASN A 409 -16.58 -9.94 26.00
N ILE A 410 -15.98 -8.79 25.70
CA ILE A 410 -16.61 -7.77 24.85
C ILE A 410 -16.08 -7.91 23.42
N ILE A 411 -16.99 -7.76 22.46
CA ILE A 411 -16.65 -7.45 21.07
C ILE A 411 -16.94 -5.97 20.88
N LEU A 412 -15.88 -5.18 20.72
CA LEU A 412 -16.00 -3.74 20.61
C LEU A 412 -16.51 -3.38 19.22
N ILE A 413 -17.61 -2.63 19.13
CA ILE A 413 -18.16 -2.15 17.87
C ILE A 413 -17.92 -0.64 17.78
N VAL A 414 -17.42 -0.17 16.65
CA VAL A 414 -17.14 1.26 16.41
C VAL A 414 -17.54 1.65 14.99
N ASP A 415 -17.74 2.94 14.73
CA ASP A 415 -17.87 3.39 13.35
C ASP A 415 -16.54 3.22 12.61
N GLU A 416 -15.45 3.59 13.26
CA GLU A 416 -14.10 3.54 12.72
C GLU A 416 -13.12 3.39 13.88
N MET A 417 -11.99 2.73 13.62
CA MET A 417 -10.99 2.47 14.64
C MET A 417 -9.79 3.41 14.51
N TYR A 418 -9.37 4.01 15.62
CA TYR A 418 -8.27 4.97 15.69
C TYR A 418 -7.02 4.39 16.35
N ALA A 419 -5.85 4.74 15.83
CA ALA A 419 -4.57 4.29 16.35
C ALA A 419 -4.39 4.74 17.81
N SER A 420 -4.89 5.92 18.17
CA SER A 420 -4.83 6.46 19.54
C SER A 420 -5.64 5.70 20.60
N ILE A 421 -6.56 4.83 20.15
CA ILE A 421 -7.39 3.99 21.02
C ILE A 421 -6.74 2.64 21.26
N VAL A 422 -5.94 2.12 20.31
CA VAL A 422 -5.31 0.79 20.39
C VAL A 422 -4.51 0.57 21.68
N PRO A 423 -3.67 1.51 22.15
CA PRO A 423 -2.91 1.36 23.40
C PRO A 423 -3.77 1.23 24.66
N LYS A 424 -5.04 1.68 24.59
CA LYS A 424 -5.99 1.69 25.71
C LYS A 424 -6.83 0.41 25.77
N ILE A 425 -6.68 -0.48 24.78
CA ILE A 425 -7.45 -1.73 24.70
C ILE A 425 -6.95 -2.71 25.75
N SER A 426 -7.85 -3.11 26.64
CA SER A 426 -7.59 -4.12 27.66
C SER A 426 -8.03 -5.52 27.21
N LYS A 427 -7.47 -6.55 27.86
CA LYS A 427 -7.68 -7.98 27.55
C LYS A 427 -9.14 -8.46 27.62
N ASN A 428 -10.04 -7.64 28.16
CA ASN A 428 -11.47 -7.91 28.24
C ASN A 428 -12.16 -7.77 26.88
N ILE A 429 -11.62 -6.94 25.99
CA ILE A 429 -12.03 -6.83 24.58
C ILE A 429 -11.35 -7.96 23.81
N LYS A 430 -12.17 -8.84 23.23
CA LYS A 430 -11.72 -10.06 22.54
C LYS A 430 -11.65 -9.92 21.04
N CYS A 431 -12.42 -8.98 20.48
CA CYS A 431 -12.49 -8.70 19.06
C CYS A 431 -12.99 -7.26 18.88
N ILE A 432 -12.64 -6.65 17.76
CA ILE A 432 -13.09 -5.33 17.35
C ILE A 432 -13.76 -5.47 15.98
N ILE A 433 -14.91 -4.83 15.83
CA ILE A 433 -15.64 -4.74 14.57
C ILE A 433 -15.88 -3.26 14.28
N SER A 434 -15.36 -2.74 13.19
CA SER A 434 -15.65 -1.38 12.72
C SER A 434 -16.65 -1.40 11.57
N LYS A 435 -17.44 -0.33 11.44
CA LYS A 435 -18.32 -0.12 10.29
C LYS A 435 -17.52 0.22 9.03
N GLU A 436 -16.54 1.09 9.20
CA GLU A 436 -15.67 1.67 8.19
C GLU A 436 -14.21 1.59 8.65
N GLY A 437 -13.30 1.62 7.69
CA GLY A 437 -11.87 1.63 7.95
C GLY A 437 -11.10 1.10 6.75
N SER A 438 -9.79 0.94 6.93
CA SER A 438 -8.93 0.40 5.88
C SER A 438 -7.94 -0.62 6.44
N PRO A 439 -7.67 -1.72 5.71
CA PRO A 439 -6.63 -2.68 6.06
C PRO A 439 -5.22 -2.09 6.21
N LEU A 440 -4.98 -0.92 5.58
CA LEU A 440 -3.70 -0.21 5.56
C LEU A 440 -3.61 0.91 6.61
N SER A 441 -4.71 1.23 7.30
CA SER A 441 -4.70 2.26 8.34
C SER A 441 -3.76 1.89 9.50
N HIS A 442 -3.18 2.91 10.13
CA HIS A 442 -2.33 2.74 11.31
C HIS A 442 -3.02 1.99 12.46
N ALA A 443 -4.33 2.15 12.63
CA ALA A 443 -5.09 1.36 13.59
C ALA A 443 -5.08 -0.14 13.24
N SER A 444 -5.28 -0.50 11.97
CA SER A 444 -5.20 -1.88 11.47
C SER A 444 -3.82 -2.50 11.67
N ILE A 445 -2.78 -1.72 11.41
CA ILE A 445 -1.38 -2.15 11.59
C ILE A 445 -1.14 -2.45 13.08
N LEU A 446 -1.39 -1.50 13.98
CA LEU A 446 -1.19 -1.71 15.41
C LEU A 446 -1.97 -2.90 15.96
N LEU A 447 -3.23 -3.07 15.54
CA LEU A 447 -4.06 -4.20 15.99
C LEU A 447 -3.52 -5.56 15.55
N LYS A 448 -2.96 -5.65 14.34
CA LYS A 448 -2.25 -6.85 13.88
C LYS A 448 -1.05 -7.15 14.76
N SER A 449 -0.27 -6.12 15.10
CA SER A 449 0.97 -6.26 15.86
C SER A 449 0.75 -6.70 17.31
N ILE A 450 -0.35 -6.28 17.92
CA ILE A 450 -0.78 -6.77 19.25
C ILE A 450 -1.74 -7.97 19.18
N ASN A 451 -2.00 -8.46 17.96
CA ASN A 451 -2.76 -9.67 17.66
C ASN A 451 -4.18 -9.71 18.24
N ILE A 452 -4.87 -8.57 18.15
CA ILE A 452 -6.29 -8.47 18.51
C ILE A 452 -7.13 -8.66 17.25
N PRO A 453 -8.09 -9.61 17.24
CA PRO A 453 -8.99 -9.81 16.12
C PRO A 453 -9.70 -8.53 15.70
N TYR A 454 -9.61 -8.17 14.42
CA TYR A 454 -10.20 -6.94 13.88
C TYR A 454 -10.91 -7.21 12.56
N ILE A 455 -12.16 -6.76 12.46
CA ILE A 455 -13.04 -6.96 11.32
C ILE A 455 -13.63 -5.61 10.89
N ILE A 456 -13.72 -5.40 9.57
CA ILE A 456 -14.48 -4.29 8.99
C ILE A 456 -15.76 -4.86 8.41
N TYR A 457 -16.91 -4.36 8.86
CA TYR A 457 -18.22 -4.83 8.46
C TYR A 457 -19.20 -3.66 8.35
N LYS A 458 -19.69 -3.36 7.14
CA LYS A 458 -20.60 -2.21 6.88
C LYS A 458 -21.84 -2.18 7.78
N ASP A 459 -22.29 -3.35 8.23
CA ASP A 459 -23.47 -3.54 9.06
C ASP A 459 -23.14 -3.75 10.55
N ALA A 460 -21.91 -3.42 10.98
CA ALA A 460 -21.42 -3.63 12.34
C ALA A 460 -22.35 -3.09 13.44
N LEU A 461 -22.99 -1.94 13.21
CA LEU A 461 -23.91 -1.33 14.18
C LEU A 461 -25.12 -2.21 14.50
N LYS A 462 -25.53 -3.11 13.60
CA LYS A 462 -26.62 -4.07 13.84
C LYS A 462 -26.25 -5.14 14.88
N LEU A 463 -24.99 -5.22 15.27
CA LEU A 463 -24.45 -6.21 16.21
C LEU A 463 -24.40 -5.68 17.66
N ASP A 464 -24.79 -4.42 17.88
CA ASP A 464 -24.79 -3.82 19.22
C ASP A 464 -25.73 -4.54 20.18
N ASN A 465 -25.25 -4.75 21.41
CA ASN A 465 -25.91 -5.46 22.52
C ASN A 465 -26.29 -6.93 22.23
N LYS A 466 -25.75 -7.54 21.17
CA LYS A 466 -26.01 -8.94 20.84
C LYS A 466 -24.93 -9.86 21.37
N LYS A 467 -25.28 -11.13 21.64
CA LYS A 467 -24.27 -12.15 21.94
C LYS A 467 -23.70 -12.65 20.63
N LEU A 468 -22.42 -12.38 20.39
CA LEU A 468 -21.73 -12.66 19.14
C LEU A 468 -20.81 -13.86 19.30
N THR A 469 -20.78 -14.70 18.28
CA THR A 469 -19.68 -15.64 18.02
C THR A 469 -19.06 -15.26 16.69
N VAL A 470 -17.79 -14.88 16.73
CA VAL A 470 -16.99 -14.44 15.60
C VAL A 470 -15.96 -15.52 15.31
N ASP A 471 -16.02 -16.09 14.13
CA ASP A 471 -15.03 -16.99 13.59
C ASP A 471 -14.31 -16.28 12.44
N THR A 472 -13.08 -15.85 12.72
CA THR A 472 -12.24 -15.11 11.77
C THR A 472 -11.70 -16.00 10.65
N LYS A 473 -11.60 -17.32 10.85
CA LYS A 473 -11.09 -18.28 9.85
C LYS A 473 -12.17 -18.74 8.90
N SER A 474 -13.36 -19.04 9.43
CA SER A 474 -14.51 -19.42 8.59
C SER A 474 -15.30 -18.22 8.08
N PHE A 475 -14.79 -17.00 8.30
CA PHE A 475 -15.43 -15.74 7.92
C PHE A 475 -16.91 -15.72 8.32
N ASN A 476 -17.20 -16.02 9.60
CA ASN A 476 -18.56 -16.06 10.11
C ASN A 476 -18.76 -15.19 11.36
N ILE A 477 -19.82 -14.40 11.37
CA ILE A 477 -20.33 -13.69 12.56
C ILE A 477 -21.76 -14.16 12.79
N SER A 478 -21.96 -14.91 13.87
CA SER A 478 -23.29 -15.34 14.33
C SER A 478 -23.69 -14.59 15.58
N TYR A 479 -24.99 -14.33 15.74
CA TYR A 479 -25.50 -13.62 16.89
C TYR A 479 -26.85 -14.14 17.37
N ASN A 480 -27.07 -14.08 18.69
CA ASN A 480 -28.33 -14.40 19.36
C ASN A 480 -28.89 -13.20 20.13
#